data_AF-A0A140E5P6-F1
#
_entry.id   AF-A0A140E5P6-F1
#
_cell.length_a   1.000
_cell.length_b   1.000
_cell.length_c   1.000
_cell.angle_alpha   90.00
_cell.angle_beta   90.00
_cell.angle_gamma   90.00
#
_symmetry.space_group_name_H-M   'P 1'
#
loop_
_entity.id
_entity.type
_entity.pdbx_description
1 polymer ?
#
loop_
_entity_poly.entity_id
_entity_poly.type
_entity_poly.pdbx_seq_one_letter_code
_entity_poly.pdbx_strand_id
1 'polypeptide(L)'
;MKILLLGTTLAFCSAAHADNFLSLKAPSKADAETWLNAFTDAQDMTRDGIVLKSNLKREELSELLKSLRTKAETLFGDVVSPLGDCTKSVESVNWYWQTQISLITDPTTDTDSKALSLVTLAWEGGEYYATCSRMISALP
;
A
#
# COMPACT_ATOMS: atom_id res chain seq x y z
N MET A 1 -17.96 -17.28 -52.03
CA MET A 1 -17.77 -16.74 -50.67
C MET A 1 -18.52 -17.61 -49.68
N LYS A 2 -17.81 -18.32 -48.80
CA LYS A 2 -18.36 -19.02 -47.62
C LYS A 2 -17.62 -18.42 -46.43
N ILE A 3 -18.33 -17.75 -45.53
CA ILE A 3 -17.75 -17.13 -44.33
C ILE A 3 -17.82 -18.18 -43.22
N LEU A 4 -16.65 -18.58 -42.72
CA LEU A 4 -16.50 -19.39 -41.51
C LEU A 4 -16.87 -18.55 -40.29
N LEU A 5 -17.82 -19.05 -39.48
CA LEU A 5 -18.07 -18.58 -38.12
C LEU A 5 -17.20 -19.39 -37.16
N LEU A 6 -16.09 -18.79 -36.74
CA LEU A 6 -15.29 -19.20 -35.58
C LEU A 6 -15.39 -18.06 -34.57
N GLY A 7 -16.20 -18.26 -33.54
CA GLY A 7 -16.39 -17.31 -32.45
C GLY A 7 -16.42 -18.06 -31.14
N THR A 8 -15.24 -18.25 -30.58
CA THR A 8 -14.91 -18.84 -29.29
C THR A 8 -15.72 -18.23 -28.13
N THR A 9 -16.50 -19.05 -27.43
CA THR A 9 -16.99 -18.74 -26.07
C THR A 9 -15.91 -19.13 -25.06
N LEU A 10 -15.04 -18.19 -24.69
CA LEU A 10 -14.26 -18.29 -23.47
C LEU A 10 -15.12 -17.76 -22.31
N ALA A 11 -15.85 -18.66 -21.67
CA ALA A 11 -16.48 -18.41 -20.39
C ALA A 11 -15.44 -18.68 -19.29
N PHE A 12 -14.73 -17.64 -18.87
CA PHE A 12 -14.01 -17.63 -17.60
C PHE A 12 -14.19 -16.28 -16.92
N CYS A 13 -15.30 -16.14 -16.21
CA CYS A 13 -15.37 -15.22 -15.08
C CYS A 13 -15.74 -16.07 -13.86
N SER A 14 -14.73 -16.33 -13.04
CA SER A 14 -14.84 -16.87 -11.69
C SER A 14 -15.79 -15.99 -10.87
N ALA A 15 -17.00 -16.48 -10.62
CA ALA A 15 -17.99 -15.84 -9.75
C ALA A 15 -17.52 -15.66 -8.29
N ALA A 16 -16.40 -16.29 -7.90
CA ALA A 16 -15.85 -16.23 -6.55
C ALA A 16 -15.32 -14.85 -6.12
N HIS A 17 -15.12 -13.89 -7.04
CA HIS A 17 -14.68 -12.53 -6.70
C HIS A 17 -15.84 -11.54 -6.53
N ALA A 18 -17.05 -11.88 -7.01
CA ALA A 18 -18.21 -11.00 -6.89
C ALA A 18 -18.87 -11.07 -5.50
N ASP A 19 -18.83 -12.25 -4.85
CA ASP A 19 -19.56 -12.48 -3.59
C ASP A 19 -18.91 -11.81 -2.36
N ASN A 20 -17.63 -11.42 -2.44
CA ASN A 20 -16.94 -10.70 -1.35
C ASN A 20 -17.10 -9.17 -1.43
N PHE A 21 -17.59 -8.63 -2.54
CA PHE A 21 -17.68 -7.17 -2.73
C PHE A 21 -18.76 -6.51 -1.86
N LEU A 22 -19.80 -7.26 -1.47
CA LEU A 22 -20.97 -6.75 -0.75
C LEU A 22 -20.97 -7.04 0.76
N SER A 23 -19.92 -7.69 1.29
CA SER A 23 -19.81 -8.12 2.69
C SER A 23 -18.75 -7.34 3.50
N LEU A 24 -18.18 -6.28 2.93
CA LEU A 24 -17.23 -5.43 3.64
C LEU A 24 -17.96 -4.63 4.72
N LYS A 25 -18.01 -5.18 5.93
CA LYS A 25 -18.41 -4.45 7.12
C LYS A 25 -17.40 -3.33 7.33
N ALA A 26 -17.87 -2.08 7.28
CA ALA A 26 -17.04 -0.92 7.56
C ALA A 26 -16.36 -1.10 8.94
N PRO A 27 -15.06 -0.77 9.05
CA PRO A 27 -14.33 -0.94 10.30
C PRO A 27 -14.86 0.02 11.36
N SER A 28 -14.64 -0.31 12.63
CA SER A 28 -14.93 0.64 13.71
C SER A 28 -13.97 1.84 13.59
N LYS A 29 -14.45 3.03 13.94
CA LYS A 29 -13.62 4.24 13.92
C LYS A 29 -12.36 4.08 14.78
N ALA A 30 -12.51 3.51 15.98
CA ALA A 30 -11.40 3.30 16.90
C ALA A 30 -10.32 2.35 16.34
N ASP A 31 -10.72 1.25 15.70
CA ASP A 31 -9.77 0.33 15.07
C ASP A 31 -9.06 0.97 13.87
N ALA A 32 -9.82 1.75 13.08
CA ALA A 32 -9.29 2.45 11.93
C ALA A 32 -8.29 3.57 12.33
N GLU A 33 -8.59 4.34 13.37
CA GLU A 33 -7.69 5.36 13.92
C GLU A 33 -6.43 4.72 14.55
N THR A 34 -6.59 3.60 15.25
CA THR A 34 -5.45 2.84 15.79
C THR A 34 -4.52 2.38 14.66
N TRP A 35 -5.10 1.86 13.57
CA TRP A 35 -4.33 1.49 12.39
C TRP A 35 -3.64 2.70 11.74
N LEU A 36 -4.35 3.84 11.60
CA LEU A 36 -3.81 5.05 10.98
C LEU A 36 -2.62 5.62 11.75
N ASN A 37 -2.67 5.61 13.08
CA ASN A 37 -1.55 6.02 13.92
C ASN A 37 -0.33 5.11 13.71
N ALA A 38 -0.53 3.79 13.76
CA ALA A 38 0.56 2.84 13.52
C ALA A 38 1.14 2.93 12.09
N PHE A 39 0.30 3.25 11.10
CA PHE A 39 0.76 3.50 9.74
C PHE A 39 1.57 4.78 9.63
N THR A 40 1.16 5.85 10.31
CA THR A 40 1.90 7.13 10.36
C THR A 40 3.26 6.94 11.02
N ASP A 41 3.36 6.13 12.08
CA ASP A 41 4.65 5.78 12.69
C ASP A 41 5.56 5.02 11.70
N ALA A 42 5.01 4.06 10.96
CA ALA A 42 5.78 3.31 9.94
C ALA A 42 6.23 4.20 8.77
N GLN A 43 5.41 5.18 8.41
CA GLN A 43 5.73 6.20 7.41
C GLN A 43 6.92 7.05 7.87
N ASP A 44 6.89 7.54 9.11
CA ASP A 44 7.99 8.30 9.73
C ASP A 44 9.28 7.47 9.80
N MET A 45 9.18 6.19 10.20
CA MET A 45 10.32 5.28 10.19
C MET A 45 10.90 5.07 8.78
N THR A 46 10.05 5.00 7.77
CA THR A 46 10.48 4.87 6.36
C THR A 46 11.23 6.12 5.93
N ARG A 47 10.68 7.30 6.21
CA ARG A 47 11.33 8.59 5.94
C ARG A 47 12.71 8.66 6.60
N ASP A 48 12.77 8.39 7.90
CA ASP A 48 13.99 8.49 8.68
C ASP A 48 15.03 7.46 8.20
N GLY A 49 14.60 6.25 7.85
CA GLY A 49 15.44 5.23 7.23
C GLY A 49 16.05 5.68 5.89
N ILE A 50 15.27 6.38 5.06
CA ILE A 50 15.76 6.96 3.81
C ILE A 50 16.78 8.09 4.09
N VAL A 51 16.45 9.04 4.97
CA VAL A 51 17.31 10.19 5.32
C VAL A 51 18.64 9.73 5.91
N LEU A 52 18.60 8.81 6.87
CA LEU A 52 19.79 8.31 7.55
C LEU A 52 20.58 7.29 6.71
N LYS A 53 20.06 6.90 5.53
CA LYS A 53 20.58 5.80 4.69
C LYS A 53 20.85 4.54 5.51
N SER A 54 20.01 4.29 6.51
CA SER A 54 20.29 3.31 7.55
C SER A 54 19.69 1.95 7.20
N ASN A 55 20.48 0.90 7.35
CA ASN A 55 19.98 -0.48 7.33
C ASN A 55 19.48 -0.93 8.70
N LEU A 56 19.71 -0.16 9.76
CA LEU A 56 19.21 -0.46 11.11
C LEU A 56 17.67 -0.39 11.05
N LYS A 57 17.02 -1.45 11.53
CA LYS A 57 15.56 -1.66 11.52
C LYS A 57 14.94 -2.06 10.17
N ARG A 58 15.74 -2.49 9.19
CA ARG A 58 15.20 -2.96 7.90
C ARG A 58 14.18 -4.08 8.05
N GLU A 59 14.52 -5.11 8.82
CA GLU A 59 13.65 -6.25 9.05
C GLU A 59 12.42 -5.85 9.87
N GLU A 60 12.61 -5.04 10.92
CA GLU A 60 11.55 -4.51 11.77
C GLU A 60 10.50 -3.72 10.96
N LEU A 61 10.94 -2.76 10.14
CA LEU A 61 10.04 -1.96 9.30
C LEU A 61 9.36 -2.80 8.23
N SER A 62 10.07 -3.76 7.61
CA SER A 62 9.48 -4.63 6.59
C SER A 62 8.39 -5.53 7.17
N GLU A 63 8.60 -6.09 8.36
CA GLU A 63 7.58 -6.90 9.05
C GLU A 63 6.42 -6.04 9.57
N LEU A 64 6.69 -4.82 10.05
CA LEU A 64 5.64 -3.86 10.42
C LEU A 64 4.75 -3.51 9.23
N LEU A 65 5.33 -3.19 8.07
CA LEU A 65 4.58 -2.86 6.85
C LEU A 65 3.76 -4.06 6.35
N LYS A 66 4.30 -5.28 6.43
CA LYS A 66 3.51 -6.51 6.18
C LYS A 66 2.32 -6.64 7.12
N SER A 67 2.53 -6.45 8.43
CA SER A 67 1.46 -6.51 9.43
C SER A 67 0.38 -5.46 9.17
N LEU A 68 0.80 -4.22 8.88
CA LEU A 68 -0.10 -3.11 8.57
C LEU A 68 -0.91 -3.38 7.30
N ARG A 69 -0.30 -3.95 6.27
CA ARG A 69 -0.99 -4.37 5.04
C ARG A 69 -2.08 -5.39 5.36
N THR A 70 -1.75 -6.49 6.05
CA THR A 70 -2.75 -7.52 6.39
C THR A 70 -3.90 -6.96 7.22
N LYS A 71 -3.60 -6.06 8.17
CA LYS A 71 -4.64 -5.36 8.94
C LYS A 71 -5.48 -4.44 8.07
N ALA A 72 -4.88 -3.73 7.12
CA ALA A 72 -5.59 -2.88 6.18
C ALA A 72 -6.52 -3.69 5.28
N GLU A 73 -6.06 -4.83 4.76
CA GLU A 73 -6.88 -5.76 3.97
C GLU A 73 -8.08 -6.26 4.77
N THR A 74 -7.90 -6.50 6.08
CA THR A 74 -8.97 -6.95 6.97
C THR A 74 -9.98 -5.84 7.28
N LEU A 75 -9.52 -4.60 7.47
CA LEU A 75 -10.36 -3.47 7.88
C LEU A 75 -11.02 -2.74 6.70
N PHE A 76 -10.32 -2.64 5.57
CA PHE A 76 -10.67 -1.78 4.44
C PHE A 76 -10.75 -2.54 3.11
N GLY A 77 -10.43 -3.84 3.11
CA GLY A 77 -10.36 -4.65 1.90
C GLY A 77 -9.02 -4.55 1.19
N ASP A 78 -8.84 -5.44 0.21
CA ASP A 78 -7.63 -5.53 -0.60
C ASP A 78 -7.45 -4.33 -1.55
N VAL A 79 -6.39 -4.33 -2.36
CA VAL A 79 -6.05 -3.21 -3.25
C VAL A 79 -7.06 -2.97 -4.37
N VAL A 80 -7.93 -3.93 -4.68
CA VAL A 80 -8.99 -3.77 -5.69
C VAL A 80 -10.34 -3.40 -5.07
N SER A 81 -10.45 -3.48 -3.75
CA SER A 81 -11.62 -3.02 -2.98
C SER A 81 -11.88 -1.52 -3.21
N PRO A 82 -13.15 -1.08 -3.26
CA PRO A 82 -13.50 0.34 -3.26
C PRO A 82 -13.00 1.11 -2.03
N LEU A 83 -12.74 0.41 -0.93
CA LEU A 83 -12.19 0.98 0.31
C LEU A 83 -10.69 0.65 0.49
N GLY A 84 -10.07 0.01 -0.51
CA GLY A 84 -8.70 -0.51 -0.49
C GLY A 84 -7.58 0.53 -0.45
N ASP A 85 -7.91 1.82 -0.39
CA ASP A 85 -6.92 2.90 -0.45
C ASP A 85 -5.96 2.90 0.75
N CYS A 86 -6.41 2.45 1.93
CA CYS A 86 -5.52 2.24 3.06
C CYS A 86 -4.50 1.12 2.79
N THR A 87 -4.92 0.03 2.13
CA THR A 87 -4.02 -1.05 1.71
C THR A 87 -3.01 -0.57 0.65
N LYS A 88 -3.46 0.21 -0.35
CA LYS A 88 -2.59 0.82 -1.36
C LYS A 88 -1.57 1.80 -0.77
N SER A 89 -1.94 2.51 0.29
CA SER A 89 -1.04 3.42 0.99
C SER A 89 0.12 2.65 1.62
N VAL A 90 -0.14 1.49 2.23
CA VAL A 90 0.92 0.62 2.77
C VAL A 90 1.82 0.08 1.66
N GLU A 91 1.25 -0.34 0.53
CA GLU A 91 2.05 -0.79 -0.61
C GLU A 91 2.97 0.31 -1.15
N SER A 92 2.49 1.56 -1.20
CA SER A 92 3.27 2.72 -1.63
C SER A 92 4.48 2.95 -0.71
N VAL A 93 4.24 2.99 0.61
CA VAL A 93 5.32 3.16 1.60
C VAL A 93 6.32 2.01 1.55
N ASN A 94 5.85 0.77 1.42
CA ASN A 94 6.73 -0.38 1.25
C ASN A 94 7.55 -0.30 -0.03
N TRP A 95 6.97 0.18 -1.14
CA TRP A 95 7.72 0.37 -2.39
C TRP A 95 8.83 1.42 -2.23
N TYR A 96 8.58 2.55 -1.53
CA TYR A 96 9.63 3.54 -1.23
C TYR A 96 10.76 2.93 -0.42
N TRP A 97 10.41 2.14 0.60
CA TRP A 97 11.37 1.45 1.45
C TRP A 97 12.26 0.48 0.65
N GLN A 98 11.66 -0.39 -0.18
CA GLN A 98 12.41 -1.34 -1.01
C GLN A 98 13.26 -0.65 -2.07
N THR A 99 12.76 0.45 -2.65
CA THR A 99 13.51 1.23 -3.63
C THR A 99 14.75 1.84 -2.99
N GLN A 100 14.63 2.41 -1.79
CA GLN A 100 15.78 2.94 -1.06
C GLN A 100 16.82 1.87 -0.76
N ILE A 101 16.39 0.70 -0.30
CA ILE A 101 17.27 -0.45 -0.07
C ILE A 101 18.09 -0.77 -1.33
N SER A 102 17.42 -0.86 -2.48
CA SER A 102 18.06 -1.16 -3.75
C SER A 102 19.10 -0.09 -4.14
N LEU A 103 18.80 1.18 -3.89
CA LEU A 103 19.68 2.30 -4.23
C LEU A 103 20.94 2.34 -3.33
N ILE A 104 20.80 2.04 -2.04
CA ILE A 104 21.95 1.98 -1.12
C ILE A 104 22.90 0.83 -1.49
N THR A 105 22.38 -0.27 -2.03
CA THR A 105 23.19 -1.44 -2.41
C THR A 105 23.94 -1.29 -3.73
N ASP A 106 23.61 -0.29 -4.56
CA ASP A 106 24.29 -0.04 -5.84
C ASP A 106 25.25 1.15 -5.73
N PRO A 107 26.57 0.92 -5.78
CA PRO A 107 27.59 1.95 -5.61
C PRO A 107 27.70 2.93 -6.80
N THR A 108 26.99 2.67 -7.91
CA THR A 108 27.04 3.52 -9.12
C THR A 108 25.95 4.59 -9.15
N THR A 109 25.02 4.56 -8.20
CA THR A 109 23.86 5.45 -8.18
C THR A 109 24.13 6.75 -7.44
N ASP A 110 23.76 7.88 -8.05
CA ASP A 110 23.61 9.15 -7.32
C ASP A 110 22.44 9.03 -6.34
N THR A 111 22.77 8.57 -5.14
CA THR A 111 21.82 8.23 -4.08
C THR A 111 21.19 9.47 -3.45
N ASP A 112 21.85 10.62 -3.49
CA ASP A 112 21.39 11.83 -2.78
C ASP A 112 20.20 12.49 -3.47
N SER A 113 20.26 12.67 -4.80
CA SER A 113 19.16 13.27 -5.55
C SER A 113 17.90 12.40 -5.57
N LYS A 114 18.06 11.07 -5.68
CA LYS A 114 16.95 10.12 -5.64
C LYS A 114 16.36 9.94 -4.24
N ALA A 115 17.20 9.99 -3.19
CA ALA A 115 16.73 9.91 -1.81
C ALA A 115 15.79 11.06 -1.48
N LEU A 116 16.07 12.29 -1.92
CA LEU A 116 15.21 13.45 -1.63
C LEU A 116 13.76 13.28 -2.17
N SER A 117 13.64 12.78 -3.40
CA SER A 117 12.33 12.47 -3.99
C SER A 117 11.61 11.35 -3.23
N LEU A 118 12.33 10.29 -2.83
CA LEU A 118 11.77 9.19 -2.05
C LEU A 118 11.33 9.61 -0.64
N VAL A 119 12.09 10.49 0.03
CA VAL A 119 11.71 11.08 1.32
C VAL A 119 10.39 11.83 1.20
N THR A 120 10.24 12.64 0.15
CA THR A 120 9.01 13.42 -0.09
C THR A 120 7.81 12.50 -0.31
N LEU A 121 7.98 11.47 -1.16
CA LEU A 121 6.93 10.50 -1.43
C LEU A 121 6.56 9.66 -0.19
N ALA A 122 7.55 9.28 0.61
CA ALA A 122 7.32 8.60 1.89
C ALA A 122 6.56 9.51 2.86
N TRP A 123 6.93 10.79 2.96
CA TRP A 123 6.22 11.79 3.77
C TRP A 123 4.74 11.92 3.40
N GLU A 124 4.42 11.84 2.12
CA GLU A 124 3.04 11.92 1.64
C GLU A 124 2.28 10.60 1.77
N GLY A 125 2.99 9.47 1.97
CA GLY A 125 2.38 8.15 2.17
C GLY A 125 1.86 7.55 0.86
N GLY A 126 2.26 8.14 -0.26
CA GLY A 126 1.72 7.88 -1.58
C GLY A 126 0.35 8.53 -1.84
N GLU A 127 -0.11 8.42 -3.08
CA GLU A 127 -1.32 9.07 -3.59
C GLU A 127 -2.59 8.75 -2.78
N TYR A 128 -2.60 7.60 -2.11
CA TYR A 128 -3.78 7.06 -1.43
C TYR A 128 -3.91 7.43 0.04
N TYR A 129 -2.83 7.91 0.69
CA TYR A 129 -2.83 8.19 2.13
C TYR A 129 -3.85 9.27 2.49
N ALA A 130 -3.87 10.39 1.75
CA ALA A 130 -4.78 11.49 2.02
C ALA A 130 -6.25 11.06 1.87
N THR A 131 -6.55 10.11 0.98
CA THR A 131 -7.89 9.57 0.79
C THR A 131 -8.25 8.60 1.91
N CYS A 132 -7.35 7.68 2.26
CA CYS A 132 -7.51 6.77 3.41
C CYS A 132 -7.75 7.55 4.71
N SER A 133 -6.92 8.54 5.04
CA SER A 133 -7.04 9.35 6.25
C SER A 133 -8.38 10.11 6.33
N ARG A 134 -8.84 10.68 5.21
CA ARG A 134 -10.15 11.34 5.13
C ARG A 134 -11.30 10.35 5.31
N MET A 135 -11.22 9.17 4.70
CA MET A 135 -12.22 8.11 4.87
C MET A 135 -12.33 7.69 6.33
N ILE A 136 -11.19 7.44 7.00
CA ILE A 136 -11.15 7.07 8.42
C ILE A 136 -11.75 8.18 9.30
N SER A 137 -11.38 9.44 9.04
CA SER A 137 -11.91 10.59 9.79
C SER A 137 -13.43 10.73 9.71
N ALA A 138 -14.01 10.31 8.58
CA ALA A 138 -15.44 10.36 8.30
C ALA A 138 -16.24 9.16 8.86
N LEU A 139 -15.57 8.15 9.43
CA LEU A 139 -16.27 7.04 10.08
C LEU A 139 -17.08 7.55 11.31
N PRO A 140 -18.26 6.97 11.56
CA PRO A 140 -19.15 7.34 12.66
C PRO A 140 -18.57 6.97 14.03
#